data_AF-A0A154QFC5-F1
#
_entry.id   AF-A0A154QFC5-F1
#
_cell.length_a   1.000
_cell.length_b   1.000
_cell.length_c   1.000
_cell.angle_alpha   90.00
_cell.angle_beta   90.00
_cell.angle_gamma   90.00
#
_symmetry.space_group_name_H-M   'P 1'
#
loop_
_entity.id
_entity.type
_entity.pdbx_description
1 polymer ?
#
loop_
_entity_poly.entity_id
_entity_poly.type
_entity_poly.pdbx_seq_one_letter_code
_entity_poly.pdbx_strand_id
1 'polypeptide(L)'
;MRMKAGWLGLLLPVAALAAGPSPSAAVQPWAPQGVSSELFESHPAFDPRNGELYFVRSSKTFSGWRILTSRCDGGRWSAPVPPPFAAAGLEADPWFTPDGRSLYFISTRASGSQRSKDLDIWRVDRDAGGRWGAPVRLPAPVNSDEAEWFPRLAADGWLYFGSNRSGGAGGNDIWRARETAPGRWRVENVAALNTAGNEYEPLPSPDGKRMIVMADGGLYLSRLGPHGWSAKEKLGPQVNANGSEIGALFSPSGRSLLFARDTGEPRSGEFFVWHLDGDEAWPPSCGTTRQRG
;
A
#
# COMPACT_ATOMS: atom_id res chain seq x y z
N MET A 1 63.10 -15.80 54.13
CA MET A 1 63.04 -14.90 52.96
C MET A 1 61.56 -14.61 52.66
N ARG A 2 61.25 -13.37 52.29
CA ARG A 2 59.93 -12.72 52.37
C ARG A 2 58.82 -13.34 51.49
N MET A 3 57.59 -13.14 51.96
CA MET A 3 56.30 -13.37 51.30
C MET A 3 56.23 -12.80 49.88
N LYS A 4 55.50 -13.49 48.99
CA LYS A 4 54.63 -12.87 47.98
C LYS A 4 53.36 -13.70 47.83
N ALA A 5 52.25 -13.16 48.36
CA ALA A 5 50.91 -13.63 48.06
C ALA A 5 50.51 -13.09 46.68
N GLY A 6 50.28 -13.99 45.71
CA GLY A 6 49.69 -13.64 44.42
C GLY A 6 48.17 -13.70 44.53
N TRP A 7 47.50 -12.56 44.45
CA TRP A 7 46.05 -12.49 44.29
C TRP A 7 45.70 -12.84 42.84
N LEU A 8 45.03 -13.97 42.61
CA LEU A 8 44.37 -14.25 41.35
C LEU A 8 43.07 -13.42 41.31
N GLY A 9 43.09 -12.29 40.60
CA GLY A 9 41.89 -11.55 40.26
C GLY A 9 41.07 -12.36 39.25
N LEU A 10 39.96 -12.93 39.69
CA LEU A 10 38.98 -13.57 38.80
C LEU A 10 38.25 -12.45 38.03
N LEU A 11 38.65 -12.21 36.78
CA LEU A 11 37.85 -11.40 35.86
C LEU A 11 36.61 -12.21 35.49
N LEU A 12 35.48 -11.89 36.11
CA LEU A 12 34.18 -12.36 35.62
C LEU A 12 33.93 -11.72 34.24
N PRO A 13 33.66 -12.48 33.18
CA PRO A 13 33.21 -11.89 31.94
C PRO A 13 31.87 -11.20 32.22
N VAL A 14 31.82 -9.89 32.00
CA VAL A 14 30.55 -9.19 31.84
C VAL A 14 29.94 -9.76 30.57
N ALA A 15 29.02 -10.71 30.73
CA ALA A 15 28.17 -11.14 29.64
C ALA A 15 27.41 -9.89 29.18
N ALA A 16 27.80 -9.35 28.04
CA ALA A 16 26.93 -8.44 27.32
C ALA A 16 25.64 -9.23 27.06
N LEU A 17 24.57 -8.86 27.75
CA LEU A 17 23.23 -9.25 27.37
C LEU A 17 23.05 -8.74 25.95
N ALA A 18 23.28 -9.60 24.96
CA ALA A 18 22.75 -9.39 23.64
C ALA A 18 21.25 -9.19 23.86
N ALA A 19 20.77 -7.97 23.60
CA ALA A 19 19.34 -7.72 23.52
C ALA A 19 18.81 -8.78 22.55
N GLY A 20 18.02 -9.72 23.08
CA GLY A 20 17.33 -10.68 22.23
C GLY A 20 16.55 -9.91 21.16
N PRO A 21 16.28 -10.52 19.99
CA PRO A 21 15.45 -9.87 18.99
C PRO A 21 14.20 -9.33 19.69
N SER A 22 13.99 -8.02 19.60
CA SER A 22 12.75 -7.40 20.05
C SER A 22 11.60 -8.26 19.52
N PRO A 23 10.58 -8.60 20.33
CA PRO A 23 9.51 -9.49 19.90
C PRO A 23 9.05 -8.99 18.54
N SER A 24 9.26 -9.82 17.51
CA SER A 24 8.84 -9.54 16.14
C SER A 24 7.44 -8.96 16.22
N ALA A 25 7.30 -7.66 15.94
CA ALA A 25 6.08 -6.92 16.20
C ALA A 25 4.92 -7.70 15.59
N ALA A 26 4.04 -8.22 16.43
CA ALA A 26 2.98 -9.12 15.99
C ALA A 26 2.08 -8.38 15.00
N VAL A 27 1.59 -9.10 14.00
CA VAL A 27 0.53 -8.60 13.13
C VAL A 27 -0.77 -8.56 13.92
N GLN A 28 -1.41 -7.41 13.97
CA GLN A 28 -2.64 -7.17 14.74
C GLN A 28 -3.81 -6.90 13.82
N PRO A 29 -5.00 -7.47 14.08
CA PRO A 29 -6.21 -7.07 13.37
C PRO A 29 -6.49 -5.58 13.58
N TRP A 30 -6.85 -4.88 12.51
CA TRP A 30 -7.38 -3.53 12.54
C TRP A 30 -8.78 -3.56 11.91
N ALA A 31 -9.79 -3.81 12.74
CA ALA A 31 -11.18 -3.98 12.29
C ALA A 31 -12.07 -2.79 12.71
N PRO A 32 -11.96 -1.62 12.05
CA PRO A 32 -12.70 -0.42 12.40
C PRO A 32 -14.22 -0.63 12.33
N GLN A 33 -14.91 -0.42 13.45
CA GLN A 33 -16.37 -0.48 13.50
C GLN A 33 -17.00 0.55 12.55
N GLY A 34 -17.91 0.09 11.70
CA GLY A 34 -18.55 0.90 10.66
C GLY A 34 -17.95 0.64 9.27
N VAL A 35 -16.67 0.26 9.21
CA VAL A 35 -15.97 -0.10 7.97
C VAL A 35 -15.91 -1.62 7.80
N SER A 36 -15.45 -2.39 8.80
CA SER A 36 -15.40 -3.86 8.66
C SER A 36 -16.80 -4.47 8.55
N SER A 37 -16.99 -5.44 7.64
CA SER A 37 -18.28 -6.10 7.38
C SER A 37 -18.15 -7.62 7.17
N GLU A 38 -19.12 -8.25 6.49
CA GLU A 38 -19.02 -9.64 6.00
C GLU A 38 -18.49 -9.70 4.55
N LEU A 39 -18.33 -8.55 3.91
CA LEU A 39 -17.79 -8.39 2.56
C LEU A 39 -16.28 -8.16 2.62
N PHE A 40 -15.59 -8.25 1.48
CA PHE A 40 -14.14 -8.12 1.44
C PHE A 40 -13.71 -6.66 1.41
N GLU A 41 -13.16 -6.15 2.52
CA GLU A 41 -12.51 -4.84 2.58
C GLU A 41 -11.00 -4.92 2.24
N SER A 42 -10.52 -4.02 1.40
CA SER A 42 -9.14 -4.03 0.89
C SER A 42 -8.64 -2.65 0.46
N HIS A 43 -7.38 -2.57 0.03
CA HIS A 43 -6.75 -1.38 -0.58
C HIS A 43 -7.05 -0.07 0.15
N PRO A 44 -6.68 0.03 1.45
CA PRO A 44 -6.93 1.23 2.22
C PRO A 44 -6.04 2.37 1.73
N ALA A 45 -6.55 3.59 1.85
CA ALA A 45 -5.85 4.83 1.60
C ALA A 45 -6.43 5.91 2.52
N PHE A 46 -5.57 6.60 3.28
CA PHE A 46 -6.01 7.72 4.11
C PHE A 46 -5.78 9.03 3.36
N ASP A 47 -6.79 9.90 3.31
CA ASP A 47 -6.62 11.25 2.82
C ASP A 47 -5.68 12.02 3.77
N PRO A 48 -4.50 12.47 3.30
CA PRO A 48 -3.51 13.10 4.18
C PRO A 48 -3.95 14.48 4.72
N ARG A 49 -5.00 15.10 4.15
CA ARG A 49 -5.49 16.41 4.60
C ARG A 49 -6.48 16.33 5.76
N ASN A 50 -7.26 15.27 5.85
CA ASN A 50 -8.36 15.16 6.83
C ASN A 50 -8.46 13.80 7.54
N GLY A 51 -7.69 12.78 7.13
CA GLY A 51 -7.70 11.45 7.72
C GLY A 51 -8.89 10.56 7.32
N GLU A 52 -9.70 10.98 6.35
CA GLU A 52 -10.80 10.18 5.81
C GLU A 52 -10.25 8.90 5.16
N LEU A 53 -10.89 7.75 5.44
CA LEU A 53 -10.49 6.46 4.89
C LEU A 53 -11.19 6.26 3.55
N TYR A 54 -10.40 5.95 2.52
CA TYR A 54 -10.84 5.41 1.24
C TYR A 54 -10.39 3.96 1.21
N PHE A 55 -11.25 3.06 0.75
CA PHE A 55 -10.94 1.63 0.68
C PHE A 55 -11.77 0.96 -0.41
N VAL A 56 -11.34 -0.20 -0.84
CA VAL A 56 -12.10 -1.05 -1.77
C VAL A 56 -12.97 -2.01 -0.98
N ARG A 57 -14.22 -2.16 -1.42
CA ARG A 57 -15.12 -3.24 -0.98
C ARG A 57 -15.57 -4.07 -2.18
N SER A 58 -15.58 -5.39 -2.00
CA SER A 58 -16.11 -6.36 -2.97
C SER A 58 -16.88 -7.47 -2.29
N SER A 59 -17.50 -8.35 -3.07
CA SER A 59 -18.07 -9.60 -2.53
C SER A 59 -16.99 -10.46 -1.85
N LYS A 60 -17.44 -11.47 -1.08
CA LYS A 60 -16.55 -12.48 -0.46
C LYS A 60 -15.69 -13.23 -1.49
N THR A 61 -16.15 -13.33 -2.73
CA THR A 61 -15.41 -13.96 -3.84
C THR A 61 -14.63 -12.95 -4.69
N PHE A 62 -14.36 -11.77 -4.11
CA PHE A 62 -13.54 -10.72 -4.69
C PHE A 62 -14.08 -10.21 -6.04
N SER A 63 -15.40 -10.01 -6.13
CA SER A 63 -16.08 -9.48 -7.32
C SER A 63 -16.82 -8.17 -7.05
N GLY A 64 -16.95 -7.33 -8.09
CA GLY A 64 -17.69 -6.07 -8.01
C GLY A 64 -16.98 -4.97 -7.23
N TRP A 65 -15.65 -4.85 -7.34
CA TRP A 65 -14.83 -3.86 -6.62
C TRP A 65 -15.35 -2.43 -6.78
N ARG A 66 -15.56 -1.77 -5.64
CA ARG A 66 -15.92 -0.36 -5.53
C ARG A 66 -15.04 0.33 -4.51
N ILE A 67 -14.61 1.55 -4.84
CA ILE A 67 -14.04 2.47 -3.85
C ILE A 67 -15.18 3.03 -3.02
N LEU A 68 -15.04 2.96 -1.70
CA LEU A 68 -15.90 3.58 -0.70
C LEU A 68 -15.07 4.51 0.19
N THR A 69 -15.73 5.45 0.82
CA THR A 69 -15.11 6.36 1.80
C THR A 69 -15.89 6.38 3.10
N SER A 70 -15.17 6.51 4.21
CA SER A 70 -15.71 6.62 5.57
C SER A 70 -14.96 7.70 6.35
N ARG A 71 -15.72 8.52 7.06
CA ARG A 71 -15.20 9.63 7.88
C ARG A 71 -15.11 9.23 9.33
N CYS A 72 -14.14 9.80 10.00
CA CYS A 72 -14.02 9.65 11.43
C CYS A 72 -14.78 10.77 12.15
N ASP A 73 -15.99 10.48 12.62
CA ASP A 73 -16.87 11.44 13.28
C ASP A 73 -17.18 10.99 14.72
N GLY A 74 -16.88 11.83 15.71
CA GLY A 74 -17.30 11.59 17.10
C GLY A 74 -16.77 10.29 17.72
N GLY A 75 -15.60 9.82 17.29
CA GLY A 75 -14.98 8.59 17.79
C GLY A 75 -15.41 7.31 17.07
N ARG A 76 -16.14 7.41 15.95
CA ARG A 76 -16.54 6.26 15.14
C ARG A 76 -16.35 6.55 13.65
N TRP A 77 -16.02 5.50 12.89
CA TRP A 77 -16.07 5.57 11.43
C TRP A 77 -17.53 5.59 10.94
N SER A 78 -17.87 6.50 10.04
CA SER A 78 -19.19 6.64 9.46
C SER A 78 -19.56 5.42 8.61
N ALA A 79 -20.85 5.23 8.32
CA ALA A 79 -21.26 4.29 7.30
C ALA A 79 -20.54 4.61 5.97
N PRO A 80 -19.90 3.63 5.31
CA PRO A 80 -19.19 3.87 4.06
C PRO A 80 -20.14 4.28 2.94
N VAL A 81 -19.74 5.30 2.18
CA VAL A 81 -20.48 5.81 1.02
C VAL A 81 -19.57 5.85 -0.21
N PRO A 82 -20.11 5.81 -1.44
CA PRO A 82 -19.30 6.07 -2.64
C PRO A 82 -18.64 7.46 -2.56
N PRO A 83 -17.39 7.62 -3.00
CA PRO A 83 -16.76 8.93 -3.06
C PRO A 83 -17.48 9.84 -4.08
N PRO A 84 -17.35 11.17 -3.97
CA PRO A 84 -18.04 12.11 -4.88
C PRO A 84 -17.74 11.95 -6.37
N PHE A 85 -16.63 11.27 -6.71
CA PHE A 85 -16.19 11.01 -8.09
C PHE A 85 -16.51 9.58 -8.59
N ALA A 86 -17.26 8.81 -7.81
CA ALA A 86 -17.72 7.47 -8.18
C ALA A 86 -18.56 7.51 -9.47
N ALA A 87 -18.34 6.55 -10.36
CA ALA A 87 -19.10 6.38 -11.59
C ALA A 87 -19.50 4.90 -11.77
N ALA A 88 -20.29 4.58 -12.80
CA ALA A 88 -20.54 3.19 -13.16
C ALA A 88 -19.25 2.48 -13.62
N GLY A 89 -19.15 1.17 -13.37
CA GLY A 89 -17.97 0.35 -13.68
C GLY A 89 -17.32 -0.25 -12.44
N LEU A 90 -16.16 -0.88 -12.61
CA LEU A 90 -15.30 -1.29 -11.49
C LEU A 90 -14.37 -0.14 -11.11
N GLU A 91 -14.05 -0.03 -9.83
CA GLU A 91 -13.13 0.97 -9.29
C GLU A 91 -12.32 0.36 -8.14
N ALA A 92 -11.00 0.53 -8.18
CA ALA A 92 -10.11 0.01 -7.14
C ALA A 92 -8.85 0.87 -6.96
N ASP A 93 -8.01 0.47 -6.00
CA ASP A 93 -6.64 0.95 -5.78
C ASP A 93 -6.49 2.45 -5.57
N PRO A 94 -7.23 3.06 -4.62
CA PRO A 94 -7.06 4.48 -4.32
C PRO A 94 -5.63 4.77 -3.82
N TRP A 95 -5.01 5.82 -4.35
CA TRP A 95 -3.71 6.30 -3.92
C TRP A 95 -3.65 7.82 -3.93
N PHE A 96 -3.47 8.42 -2.75
CA PHE A 96 -3.31 9.86 -2.61
C PHE A 96 -1.90 10.32 -2.94
N THR A 97 -1.80 11.49 -3.56
CA THR A 97 -0.53 12.23 -3.55
C THR A 97 -0.20 12.69 -2.11
N PRO A 98 1.08 12.88 -1.76
CA PRO A 98 1.46 13.28 -0.39
C PRO A 98 0.81 14.59 0.09
N ASP A 99 0.57 15.54 -0.83
CA ASP A 99 -0.14 16.80 -0.55
C ASP A 99 -1.67 16.65 -0.52
N GLY A 100 -2.16 15.46 -0.82
CA GLY A 100 -3.56 15.10 -0.96
C GLY A 100 -4.28 15.78 -2.12
N ARG A 101 -3.63 16.56 -2.98
CA ARG A 101 -4.33 17.31 -4.04
C ARG A 101 -4.92 16.43 -5.13
N SER A 102 -4.35 15.24 -5.32
CA SER A 102 -4.81 14.26 -6.30
C SER A 102 -4.99 12.90 -5.67
N LEU A 103 -5.87 12.11 -6.27
CA LEU A 103 -6.01 10.68 -6.02
C LEU A 103 -5.91 9.95 -7.36
N TYR A 104 -5.02 8.96 -7.41
CA TYR A 104 -4.92 7.98 -8.49
C TYR A 104 -5.75 6.75 -8.12
N PHE A 105 -6.34 6.10 -9.11
CA PHE A 105 -7.12 4.88 -8.93
C PHE A 105 -7.28 4.18 -10.28
N ILE A 106 -7.75 2.94 -10.28
CA ILE A 106 -8.07 2.22 -11.51
C ILE A 106 -9.57 2.13 -11.72
N SER A 107 -10.01 2.16 -12.97
CA SER A 107 -11.43 2.02 -13.28
C SER A 107 -11.71 1.58 -14.71
N THR A 108 -12.77 0.79 -14.89
CA THR A 108 -13.33 0.45 -16.21
C THR A 108 -14.31 1.52 -16.72
N ARG A 109 -14.43 2.67 -16.04
CA ARG A 109 -15.40 3.71 -16.42
C ARG A 109 -15.20 4.17 -17.87
N ALA A 110 -16.31 4.45 -18.55
CA ALA A 110 -16.28 5.14 -19.85
C ALA A 110 -16.14 6.66 -19.65
N SER A 111 -15.53 7.35 -20.61
CA SER A 111 -15.47 8.82 -20.63
C SER A 111 -15.34 9.37 -22.04
N GLY A 112 -16.20 10.31 -22.43
CA GLY A 112 -16.22 10.88 -23.77
C GLY A 112 -16.34 9.80 -24.85
N SER A 113 -15.38 9.76 -25.77
CA SER A 113 -15.29 8.73 -26.82
C SER A 113 -14.66 7.41 -26.35
N GLN A 114 -14.04 7.38 -25.16
CA GLN A 114 -13.43 6.18 -24.60
C GLN A 114 -14.52 5.25 -24.06
N ARG A 115 -14.64 4.07 -24.68
CA ARG A 115 -15.52 3.01 -24.17
C ARG A 115 -14.85 2.31 -22.98
N SER A 116 -15.69 1.81 -22.07
CA SER A 116 -15.28 0.86 -21.03
C SER A 116 -14.60 -0.33 -21.70
N LYS A 117 -13.34 -0.60 -21.33
CA LYS A 117 -12.62 -1.82 -21.72
C LYS A 117 -12.20 -2.59 -20.47
N ASP A 118 -10.90 -2.70 -20.24
CA ASP A 118 -10.26 -3.16 -19.02
C ASP A 118 -10.05 -1.99 -18.03
N LEU A 119 -9.20 -2.22 -17.03
CA LEU A 119 -8.88 -1.25 -15.99
C LEU A 119 -7.77 -0.32 -16.46
N ASP A 120 -8.10 0.96 -16.54
CA ASP A 120 -7.13 2.02 -16.82
C ASP A 120 -6.81 2.79 -15.53
N ILE A 121 -5.66 3.45 -15.48
CA ILE A 121 -5.31 4.43 -14.44
C ILE A 121 -6.01 5.77 -14.70
N TRP A 122 -6.71 6.24 -13.68
CA TRP A 122 -7.36 7.54 -13.62
C TRP A 122 -6.75 8.39 -12.51
N ARG A 123 -6.84 9.70 -12.68
CA ARG A 123 -6.50 10.70 -11.66
C ARG A 123 -7.68 11.63 -11.44
N VAL A 124 -7.99 11.93 -10.19
CA VAL A 124 -8.95 12.98 -9.82
C VAL A 124 -8.25 14.03 -8.98
N ASP A 125 -8.47 15.29 -9.33
CA ASP A 125 -7.93 16.44 -8.62
C ASP A 125 -9.03 17.09 -7.81
N ARG A 126 -8.68 17.66 -6.65
CA ARG A 126 -9.57 18.54 -5.91
C ARG A 126 -9.14 19.99 -5.99
N ASP A 127 -10.13 20.88 -5.97
CA ASP A 127 -9.90 22.32 -5.94
C ASP A 127 -9.32 22.79 -4.59
N ALA A 128 -9.01 24.09 -4.51
CA ALA A 128 -8.49 24.70 -3.29
C ALA A 128 -9.47 24.57 -2.09
N GLY A 129 -10.78 24.49 -2.36
CA GLY A 129 -11.83 24.25 -1.37
C GLY A 129 -12.00 22.78 -0.98
N GLY A 130 -11.22 21.88 -1.56
CA GLY A 130 -11.23 20.46 -1.26
C GLY A 130 -12.29 19.65 -2.01
N ARG A 131 -13.00 20.24 -2.97
CA ARG A 131 -14.00 19.52 -3.78
C ARG A 131 -13.32 18.76 -4.89
N TRP A 132 -13.60 17.46 -4.99
CA TRP A 132 -13.17 16.63 -6.11
C TRP A 132 -13.80 17.12 -7.42
N GLY A 133 -12.97 17.23 -8.45
CA GLY A 133 -13.38 17.50 -9.82
C GLY A 133 -13.77 16.22 -10.57
N ALA A 134 -13.80 16.33 -11.90
CA ALA A 134 -14.01 15.18 -12.77
C ALA A 134 -12.72 14.35 -12.91
N PRO A 135 -12.79 13.01 -12.77
CA PRO A 135 -11.64 12.15 -13.02
C PRO A 135 -11.20 12.17 -14.49
N VAL A 136 -9.88 12.19 -14.69
CA VAL A 136 -9.22 12.20 -15.99
C VAL A 136 -8.45 10.90 -16.16
N ARG A 137 -8.69 10.21 -17.28
CA ARG A 137 -7.93 9.03 -17.69
C ARG A 137 -6.50 9.44 -18.02
N LEU A 138 -5.49 8.75 -17.50
CA LEU A 138 -4.12 9.02 -17.92
C LEU A 138 -3.92 8.64 -19.41
N PRO A 139 -3.08 9.39 -20.14
CA PRO A 139 -2.90 9.15 -21.57
C PRO A 139 -2.01 7.93 -21.83
N ALA A 140 -2.01 7.44 -23.06
CA ALA A 140 -0.93 6.59 -23.53
C ALA A 140 0.41 7.38 -23.49
N PRO A 141 1.55 6.71 -23.22
CA PRO A 141 1.72 5.28 -22.99
C PRO A 141 1.47 4.81 -21.54
N VAL A 142 1.02 5.68 -20.62
CA VAL A 142 0.78 5.28 -19.21
C VAL A 142 -0.26 4.18 -19.16
N ASN A 143 -1.44 4.44 -19.72
CA ASN A 143 -2.42 3.39 -19.97
C ASN A 143 -2.13 2.74 -21.34
N SER A 144 -2.12 1.42 -21.37
CA SER A 144 -1.83 0.63 -22.57
C SER A 144 -3.10 0.02 -23.16
N ASP A 145 -2.95 -0.90 -24.11
CA ASP A 145 -4.06 -1.70 -24.61
C ASP A 145 -4.45 -2.84 -23.64
N GLU A 146 -3.59 -3.13 -22.66
CA GLU A 146 -3.84 -4.08 -21.56
C GLU A 146 -4.35 -3.37 -20.30
N ALA A 147 -4.61 -4.15 -19.25
CA ALA A 147 -5.00 -3.62 -17.94
C ALA A 147 -3.82 -3.03 -17.17
N GLU A 148 -4.10 -1.99 -16.42
CA GLU A 148 -3.21 -1.39 -15.43
C GLU A 148 -3.77 -1.51 -14.02
N TRP A 149 -2.87 -1.77 -13.07
CA TRP A 149 -3.22 -2.11 -11.70
C TRP A 149 -2.38 -1.33 -10.69
N PHE A 150 -2.94 -1.03 -9.52
CA PHE A 150 -2.19 -0.53 -8.35
C PHE A 150 -1.31 0.70 -8.60
N PRO A 151 -1.85 1.82 -9.12
CA PRO A 151 -1.09 3.03 -9.36
C PRO A 151 -0.56 3.64 -8.05
N ARG A 152 0.76 3.61 -7.85
CA ARG A 152 1.43 4.22 -6.69
C ARG A 152 2.45 5.27 -7.12
N LEU A 153 2.11 6.54 -6.92
CA LEU A 153 3.07 7.64 -7.09
C LEU A 153 4.07 7.65 -5.92
N ALA A 154 5.34 7.47 -6.24
CA ALA A 154 6.45 7.55 -5.30
C ALA A 154 6.97 8.99 -5.15
N ALA A 155 7.74 9.23 -4.07
CA ALA A 155 8.32 10.53 -3.75
C ALA A 155 9.35 11.03 -4.80
N ASP A 156 9.92 10.14 -5.61
CA ASP A 156 10.84 10.46 -6.70
C ASP A 156 10.12 10.94 -7.99
N GLY A 157 8.79 10.95 -7.97
CA GLY A 157 7.92 11.36 -9.08
C GLY A 157 7.62 10.26 -10.09
N TRP A 158 8.02 9.00 -9.83
CA TRP A 158 7.59 7.85 -10.62
C TRP A 158 6.26 7.30 -10.13
N LEU A 159 5.34 7.07 -11.08
CA LEU A 159 4.09 6.33 -10.86
C LEU A 159 4.34 4.86 -11.17
N TYR A 160 4.43 4.02 -10.14
CA TYR A 160 4.56 2.57 -10.28
C TYR A 160 3.17 1.93 -10.47
N PHE A 161 3.08 0.86 -11.24
CA PHE A 161 1.84 0.12 -11.47
C PHE A 161 2.14 -1.30 -12.01
N GLY A 162 1.20 -2.22 -11.86
CA GLY A 162 1.24 -3.56 -12.46
C GLY A 162 0.58 -3.59 -13.85
N SER A 163 1.14 -4.36 -14.79
CA SER A 163 0.54 -4.56 -16.12
C SER A 163 1.18 -5.74 -16.84
N ASN A 164 0.37 -6.49 -17.61
CA ASN A 164 0.81 -7.56 -18.52
C ASN A 164 1.13 -7.04 -19.94
N ARG A 165 1.35 -5.74 -20.10
CA ARG A 165 1.77 -5.13 -21.38
C ARG A 165 3.06 -5.75 -21.92
N SER A 166 3.23 -5.67 -23.24
CA SER A 166 4.40 -6.20 -23.91
C SER A 166 5.72 -5.55 -23.46
N GLY A 167 6.80 -6.33 -23.47
CA GLY A 167 8.14 -5.90 -23.03
C GLY A 167 8.46 -6.21 -21.56
N GLY A 168 7.59 -6.93 -20.87
CA GLY A 168 7.84 -7.50 -19.55
C GLY A 168 8.66 -8.80 -19.54
N ALA A 169 8.93 -9.29 -18.34
CA ALA A 169 9.62 -10.55 -18.06
C ALA A 169 8.68 -11.76 -18.02
N GLY A 170 7.39 -11.56 -17.73
CA GLY A 170 6.44 -12.63 -17.50
C GLY A 170 4.97 -12.20 -17.61
N GLY A 171 4.16 -12.62 -16.63
CA GLY A 171 2.73 -12.37 -16.56
C GLY A 171 2.40 -10.89 -16.33
N ASN A 172 1.82 -10.55 -15.18
CA ASN A 172 1.80 -9.16 -14.76
C ASN A 172 3.18 -8.76 -14.23
N ASP A 173 3.67 -7.62 -14.68
CA ASP A 173 4.96 -7.07 -14.30
C ASP A 173 4.78 -5.71 -13.63
N ILE A 174 5.77 -5.30 -12.83
CA ILE A 174 5.89 -3.94 -12.32
C ILE A 174 6.51 -3.03 -13.38
N TRP A 175 5.77 -1.97 -13.70
CA TRP A 175 6.17 -0.88 -14.57
C TRP A 175 6.19 0.44 -13.79
N ARG A 176 6.82 1.46 -14.37
CA ARG A 176 6.72 2.83 -13.86
C ARG A 176 6.64 3.85 -14.97
N ALA A 177 5.91 4.94 -14.71
CA ALA A 177 5.75 6.07 -15.62
C ALA A 177 6.15 7.39 -14.97
N ARG A 178 6.69 8.31 -15.76
CA ARG A 178 6.95 9.70 -15.33
C ARG A 178 6.72 10.67 -16.47
N GLU A 179 6.09 11.78 -16.16
CA GLU A 179 5.94 12.88 -17.10
C GLU A 179 7.30 13.60 -17.26
N THR A 180 7.83 13.62 -18.47
CA THR A 180 9.13 14.21 -18.82
C THR A 180 9.00 15.62 -19.37
N ALA A 181 7.83 15.96 -19.91
CA ALA A 181 7.38 17.29 -20.31
C ALA A 181 5.84 17.26 -20.32
N PRO A 182 5.14 18.39 -20.31
CA PRO A 182 3.67 18.41 -20.31
C PRO A 182 3.07 17.51 -21.41
N GLY A 183 2.29 16.51 -21.01
CA GLY A 183 1.66 15.51 -21.87
C GLY A 183 2.60 14.40 -22.39
N ARG A 184 3.90 14.44 -22.08
CA ARG A 184 4.90 13.48 -22.56
C ARG A 184 5.35 12.55 -21.44
N TRP A 185 4.91 11.30 -21.51
CA TRP A 185 5.23 10.28 -20.52
C TRP A 185 6.30 9.32 -21.01
N ARG A 186 7.26 9.02 -20.14
CA ARG A 186 8.16 7.88 -20.27
C ARG A 186 7.62 6.74 -19.42
N VAL A 187 7.58 5.54 -19.99
CA VAL A 187 7.20 4.30 -19.29
C VAL A 187 8.34 3.30 -19.42
N GLU A 188 8.64 2.58 -18.34
CA GLU A 188 9.65 1.53 -18.34
C GLU A 188 9.30 0.37 -17.41
N ASN A 189 9.74 -0.83 -17.81
CA ASN A 189 9.66 -2.03 -17.00
C ASN A 189 10.69 -1.95 -15.86
N VAL A 190 10.30 -2.32 -14.64
CA VAL A 190 11.20 -2.33 -13.48
C VAL A 190 11.78 -3.74 -13.32
N ALA A 191 12.61 -4.15 -14.28
CA ALA A 191 13.08 -5.53 -14.42
C ALA A 191 13.63 -6.17 -13.13
N ALA A 192 14.27 -5.39 -12.26
CA ALA A 192 14.79 -5.88 -10.98
C ALA A 192 13.71 -6.39 -9.99
N LEU A 193 12.45 -6.00 -10.18
CA LEU A 193 11.32 -6.42 -9.35
C LEU A 193 10.56 -7.61 -9.96
N ASN A 194 10.76 -7.89 -11.25
CA ASN A 194 9.92 -8.80 -12.03
C ASN A 194 10.52 -10.20 -12.18
N THR A 195 9.67 -11.18 -12.39
CA THR A 195 10.05 -12.57 -12.71
C THR A 195 9.26 -13.07 -13.92
N ALA A 196 9.36 -14.37 -14.24
CA ALA A 196 8.48 -14.97 -15.24
C ALA A 196 7.03 -15.18 -14.72
N GLY A 197 6.81 -15.04 -13.41
CA GLY A 197 5.50 -15.17 -12.77
C GLY A 197 4.69 -13.87 -12.81
N ASN A 198 3.84 -13.67 -11.80
CA ASN A 198 3.11 -12.41 -11.65
C ASN A 198 3.63 -11.56 -10.49
N GLU A 199 3.83 -10.28 -10.77
CA GLU A 199 3.99 -9.19 -9.83
C GLU A 199 2.88 -8.16 -10.07
N TYR A 200 2.04 -7.95 -9.06
CA TYR A 200 0.82 -7.16 -9.18
C TYR A 200 0.98 -5.79 -8.53
N GLU A 201 1.11 -5.75 -7.20
CA GLU A 201 1.01 -4.51 -6.43
C GLU A 201 2.40 -3.98 -6.07
N PRO A 202 2.90 -2.91 -6.70
CA PRO A 202 4.01 -2.16 -6.13
C PRO A 202 3.50 -1.27 -5.00
N LEU A 203 4.29 -1.10 -3.94
CA LEU A 203 4.07 -0.11 -2.90
C LEU A 203 5.41 0.47 -2.46
N PRO A 204 5.79 1.66 -2.96
CA PRO A 204 7.00 2.34 -2.52
C PRO A 204 6.83 2.85 -1.09
N SER A 205 7.89 2.75 -0.28
CA SER A 205 7.92 3.38 1.05
C SER A 205 7.98 4.91 0.95
N PRO A 206 7.53 5.64 1.99
CA PRO A 206 7.56 7.10 1.99
C PRO A 206 8.96 7.70 1.77
N ASP A 207 10.01 7.03 2.24
CA ASP A 207 11.41 7.44 2.05
C ASP A 207 12.01 7.01 0.70
N GLY A 208 11.25 6.29 -0.12
CA GLY A 208 11.68 5.78 -1.44
C GLY A 208 12.71 4.67 -1.40
N LYS A 209 13.05 4.12 -0.22
CA LYS A 209 14.14 3.13 -0.07
C LYS A 209 13.69 1.68 -0.06
N ARG A 210 12.38 1.43 0.05
CA ARG A 210 11.78 0.09 0.09
C ARG A 210 10.63 0.02 -0.90
N MET A 211 10.40 -1.18 -1.41
CA MET A 211 9.26 -1.52 -2.25
C MET A 211 8.64 -2.78 -1.68
N ILE A 212 7.36 -2.72 -1.31
CA ILE A 212 6.57 -3.93 -1.14
C ILE A 212 6.03 -4.32 -2.51
N VAL A 213 6.12 -5.60 -2.86
CA VAL A 213 5.55 -6.16 -4.08
C VAL A 213 4.63 -7.31 -3.71
N MET A 214 3.36 -7.24 -4.09
CA MET A 214 2.48 -8.42 -4.07
C MET A 214 2.79 -9.28 -5.30
N ALA A 215 3.09 -10.55 -5.06
CA ALA A 215 3.39 -11.53 -6.10
C ALA A 215 2.81 -12.90 -5.69
N ASP A 216 3.04 -13.93 -6.51
CA ASP A 216 2.57 -15.28 -6.24
C ASP A 216 2.98 -15.74 -4.82
N GLY A 217 1.99 -15.96 -3.96
CA GLY A 217 2.18 -16.42 -2.59
C GLY A 217 2.36 -15.34 -1.52
N GLY A 218 2.13 -14.06 -1.83
CA GLY A 218 1.94 -12.99 -0.84
C GLY A 218 2.79 -11.73 -1.08
N LEU A 219 3.17 -11.07 0.01
CA LEU A 219 3.93 -9.82 0.01
C LEU A 219 5.44 -10.06 0.11
N TYR A 220 6.19 -9.35 -0.72
CA TYR A 220 7.64 -9.38 -0.82
C TYR A 220 8.22 -7.98 -0.58
N LEU A 221 9.46 -7.90 -0.13
CA LEU A 221 10.20 -6.65 0.10
C LEU A 221 11.44 -6.59 -0.80
N SER A 222 11.59 -5.48 -1.53
CA SER A 222 12.83 -5.10 -2.21
C SER A 222 13.38 -3.80 -1.62
N ARG A 223 14.70 -3.62 -1.65
CA ARG A 223 15.40 -2.44 -1.10
C ARG A 223 16.16 -1.72 -2.20
N LEU A 224 16.09 -0.40 -2.20
CA LEU A 224 16.86 0.43 -3.12
C LEU A 224 18.29 0.59 -2.60
N GLY A 225 19.26 0.14 -3.38
CA GLY A 225 20.69 0.31 -3.12
C GLY A 225 21.41 1.10 -4.22
N PRO A 226 22.76 1.21 -4.14
CA PRO A 226 23.57 1.93 -5.12
C PRO A 226 23.43 1.41 -6.57
N HIS A 227 23.03 0.16 -6.73
CA HIS A 227 22.87 -0.52 -8.03
C HIS A 227 21.41 -0.68 -8.45
N GLY A 228 20.48 0.03 -7.79
CA GLY A 228 19.04 -0.10 -8.04
C GLY A 228 18.34 -1.01 -7.02
N TRP A 229 17.14 -1.47 -7.37
CA TRP A 229 16.35 -2.36 -6.53
C TRP A 229 17.02 -3.72 -6.38
N SER A 230 17.05 -4.25 -5.15
CA SER A 230 17.48 -5.62 -4.88
C SER A 230 16.47 -6.63 -5.41
N ALA A 231 16.88 -7.89 -5.52
CA ALA A 231 15.91 -8.99 -5.63
C ALA A 231 14.91 -8.90 -4.46
N LYS A 232 13.64 -9.20 -4.75
CA LYS A 232 12.57 -9.17 -3.75
C LYS A 232 12.64 -10.42 -2.85
N GLU A 233 12.53 -10.21 -1.54
CA GLU A 233 12.53 -11.26 -0.53
C GLU A 233 11.12 -11.43 0.05
N LYS A 234 10.64 -12.67 0.18
CA LYS A 234 9.31 -12.94 0.71
C LYS A 234 9.24 -12.52 2.18
N LEU A 235 8.20 -11.76 2.54
CA LEU A 235 7.96 -11.44 3.96
C LEU A 235 7.61 -12.71 4.74
N GLY A 236 7.95 -12.69 6.03
CA GLY A 236 7.76 -13.83 6.92
C GLY A 236 6.28 -14.21 7.13
N PRO A 237 6.03 -15.38 7.73
CA PRO A 237 4.69 -15.95 7.90
C PRO A 237 3.76 -15.11 8.79
N GLN A 238 4.31 -14.17 9.59
CA GLN A 238 3.49 -13.23 10.35
C GLN A 238 2.66 -12.32 9.43
N VAL A 239 3.25 -11.91 8.30
CA VAL A 239 2.56 -11.15 7.25
C VAL A 239 1.87 -12.11 6.31
N ASN A 240 2.61 -13.01 5.67
CA ASN A 240 2.09 -13.96 4.67
C ASN A 240 1.47 -15.19 5.35
N ALA A 241 0.41 -14.99 6.13
CA ALA A 241 -0.15 -16.04 6.99
C ALA A 241 -0.91 -17.09 6.19
N ASN A 242 -1.61 -16.67 5.14
CA ASN A 242 -2.35 -17.57 4.26
C ASN A 242 -2.19 -17.27 2.76
N GLY A 243 -1.39 -16.24 2.41
CA GLY A 243 -1.10 -15.88 1.02
C GLY A 243 -2.19 -15.06 0.34
N SER A 244 -3.25 -14.67 1.06
CA SER A 244 -4.31 -13.79 0.58
C SER A 244 -4.03 -12.30 0.85
N GLU A 245 -2.85 -11.98 1.38
CA GLU A 245 -2.49 -10.62 1.76
C GLU A 245 -2.36 -9.69 0.53
N ILE A 246 -3.19 -8.65 0.50
CA ILE A 246 -3.31 -7.71 -0.62
C ILE A 246 -3.55 -6.27 -0.15
N GLY A 247 -3.48 -5.33 -1.08
CA GLY A 247 -3.80 -3.93 -0.87
C GLY A 247 -2.98 -3.28 0.23
N ALA A 248 -1.66 -3.51 0.23
CA ALA A 248 -0.81 -3.00 1.29
C ALA A 248 -0.67 -1.46 1.24
N LEU A 249 -0.44 -0.84 2.40
CA LEU A 249 -0.24 0.59 2.60
C LEU A 249 0.79 0.82 3.71
N PHE A 250 1.82 1.63 3.43
CA PHE A 250 2.72 2.10 4.48
C PHE A 250 2.07 3.21 5.30
N SER A 251 2.41 3.26 6.59
CA SER A 251 2.20 4.46 7.39
C SER A 251 3.01 5.64 6.83
N PRO A 252 2.64 6.90 7.12
CA PRO A 252 3.41 8.06 6.67
C PRO A 252 4.89 8.07 7.11
N SER A 253 5.20 7.44 8.25
CA SER A 253 6.58 7.27 8.74
C SER A 253 7.33 6.14 8.04
N GLY A 254 6.61 5.23 7.37
CA GLY A 254 7.13 3.99 6.81
C GLY A 254 7.42 2.91 7.85
N ARG A 255 7.04 3.10 9.13
CA ARG A 255 7.36 2.15 10.21
C ARG A 255 6.32 1.04 10.37
N SER A 256 5.13 1.19 9.79
CA SER A 256 4.08 0.16 9.78
C SER A 256 3.54 -0.10 8.39
N LEU A 257 2.97 -1.29 8.23
CA LEU A 257 2.30 -1.75 7.03
C LEU A 257 0.86 -2.17 7.39
N LEU A 258 -0.14 -1.57 6.75
CA LEU A 258 -1.53 -2.01 6.78
C LEU A 258 -1.79 -2.83 5.52
N PHE A 259 -2.52 -3.93 5.61
CA PHE A 259 -2.88 -4.75 4.45
C PHE A 259 -4.19 -5.50 4.75
N ALA A 260 -4.87 -5.96 3.72
CA ALA A 260 -6.05 -6.81 3.86
C ALA A 260 -5.66 -8.29 3.78
N ARG A 261 -6.42 -9.14 4.45
CA ARG A 261 -6.28 -10.59 4.44
C ARG A 261 -7.67 -11.22 4.44
N ASP A 262 -7.86 -12.27 3.64
CA ASP A 262 -9.05 -13.11 3.74
C ASP A 262 -8.99 -13.96 5.01
N THR A 263 -9.95 -13.79 5.91
CA THR A 263 -10.03 -14.57 7.15
C THR A 263 -10.91 -15.81 7.02
N GLY A 264 -11.62 -15.97 5.89
CA GLY A 264 -12.68 -16.96 5.76
C GLY A 264 -13.89 -16.69 6.67
N GLU A 265 -14.91 -17.54 6.54
CA GLU A 265 -16.22 -17.37 7.21
C GLU A 265 -16.12 -17.15 8.74
N PRO A 266 -16.97 -16.29 9.33
CA PRO A 266 -18.13 -15.60 8.72
C PRO A 266 -17.80 -14.29 7.99
N ARG A 267 -16.57 -13.76 8.13
CA ARG A 267 -16.13 -12.51 7.51
C ARG A 267 -15.30 -12.79 6.25
N SER A 268 -14.91 -11.77 5.51
CA SER A 268 -13.95 -11.90 4.42
C SER A 268 -13.25 -10.56 4.25
N GLY A 269 -11.97 -10.52 3.86
CA GLY A 269 -11.18 -9.29 3.73
C GLY A 269 -11.20 -8.37 4.96
N GLU A 270 -10.37 -8.66 5.97
CA GLU A 270 -10.14 -7.77 7.12
C GLU A 270 -8.77 -7.11 7.02
N PHE A 271 -8.65 -5.91 7.57
CA PHE A 271 -7.37 -5.22 7.63
C PHE A 271 -6.53 -5.68 8.84
N PHE A 272 -5.22 -5.73 8.64
CA PHE A 272 -4.22 -6.05 9.65
C PHE A 272 -3.08 -5.05 9.57
N VAL A 273 -2.54 -4.67 10.73
CA VAL A 273 -1.35 -3.82 10.85
C VAL A 273 -0.15 -4.61 11.33
N TRP A 274 1.00 -4.36 10.71
CA TRP A 274 2.30 -4.83 11.16
C TRP A 274 3.22 -3.64 11.46
N HIS A 275 3.67 -3.51 12.71
CA HIS A 275 4.63 -2.47 13.13
C HIS A 275 6.07 -2.90 12.87
N LEU A 276 6.49 -2.80 11.61
CA LEU A 276 7.77 -3.35 11.13
C LEU A 276 9.00 -2.74 11.83
N ASP A 277 8.98 -1.43 12.12
CA ASP A 277 10.12 -0.68 12.67
C ASP A 277 9.75 -0.01 14.00
N GLY A 278 9.26 -0.81 14.95
CA GLY A 278 8.87 -0.38 16.30
C GLY A 278 7.50 0.31 16.36
N ASP A 279 7.08 0.62 17.59
CA ASP A 279 5.69 1.06 17.84
C ASP A 279 5.39 2.44 17.25
N GLU A 280 4.17 2.57 16.73
CA GLU A 280 3.56 3.85 16.37
C GLU A 280 2.03 3.78 16.45
N ALA A 281 1.41 4.93 16.71
CA ALA A 281 -0.04 5.07 16.74
C ALA A 281 -0.62 5.21 15.32
N TRP A 282 -0.53 4.12 14.54
CA TRP A 282 -1.08 4.03 13.18
C TRP A 282 -1.53 2.58 12.89
N PRO A 283 -2.67 2.33 12.21
CA PRO A 283 -3.54 3.30 11.54
C PRO A 283 -4.27 4.24 12.50
N PRO A 284 -4.76 5.41 12.04
CA PRO A 284 -5.47 6.34 12.89
C PRO A 284 -6.66 5.68 13.58
N SER A 285 -6.78 5.82 14.89
CA SER A 285 -7.95 5.37 15.63
C SER A 285 -9.02 6.46 15.63
N CYS A 286 -10.26 6.06 15.37
CA CYS A 286 -11.37 6.95 15.64
C CYS A 286 -11.57 7.12 17.14
N GLY A 287 -11.42 8.35 17.63
CA GLY A 287 -11.59 8.69 19.05
C GLY A 287 -10.33 9.24 19.73
N THR A 288 -9.18 9.25 19.07
CA THR A 288 -8.00 9.98 19.55
C THR A 288 -7.86 11.32 18.83
N THR A 289 -8.79 12.24 19.08
CA THR A 289 -8.48 13.66 18.84
C THR A 289 -7.26 14.00 19.70
N ARG A 290 -6.10 14.24 19.06
CA ARG A 290 -5.17 15.22 19.61
C ARG A 290 -5.98 16.48 19.79
N GLN A 291 -6.23 16.85 21.04
CA GLN A 291 -6.62 18.21 21.34
C GLN A 291 -5.55 19.09 20.68
N ARG A 292 -5.95 19.83 19.64
CA ARG A 292 -5.15 20.95 19.18
C ARG A 292 -5.23 21.98 20.30
N GLY A 293 -4.20 22.03 21.13
CA GLY A 293 -3.87 23.22 21.90
C GLY A 293 -3.42 24.33 20.97
#